data_AF-A0A3P9MQ86-F1
#
_entry.id   AF-A0A3P9MQ86-F1
#
_cell.length_a   1.000
_cell.length_b   1.000
_cell.length_c   1.000
_cell.angle_alpha   90.00
_cell.angle_beta   90.00
_cell.angle_gamma   90.00
#
_symmetry.space_group_name_H-M   'P 1'
#
loop_
_entity.id
_entity.type
_entity.pdbx_description
1 polymer ?
#
loop_
_entity_poly.entity_id
_entity_poly.type
_entity_poly.pdbx_seq_one_letter_code
_entity_poly.pdbx_strand_id
1 'polypeptide(L)'
;MTPEEDEIPFRWVLIDLLWSRMSSADVEDFIQQNRDEAERVETFRGYWESWKHWEPRREFILRNMSDFESGQVDHLLSLSMVWANNVFLGCRYSSELLERVKAMAEGIVVDEAPIFKTRDEIMKNQPGR
;
A
#
# COMPACT_ATOMS: atom_id res chain seq x y z
N MET A 1 -44.33 36.44 27.43
CA MET A 1 -42.92 36.76 27.16
C MET A 1 -42.10 36.04 28.20
N THR A 2 -41.70 34.81 27.90
CA THR A 2 -40.87 33.96 28.77
C THR A 2 -39.50 33.88 28.13
N PRO A 3 -38.43 34.31 28.83
CA PRO A 3 -37.08 34.04 28.39
C PRO A 3 -36.73 32.64 28.91
N GLU A 4 -36.62 31.68 28.01
CA GLU A 4 -36.08 30.36 28.31
C GLU A 4 -35.14 29.99 27.16
N GLU A 5 -34.12 30.82 26.98
CA GLU A 5 -32.95 30.52 26.19
C GLU A 5 -31.76 30.50 27.16
N ASP A 6 -30.89 29.49 27.01
CA ASP A 6 -29.52 29.42 27.53
C ASP A 6 -29.24 28.78 28.89
N GLU A 7 -29.74 27.56 29.14
CA GLU A 7 -29.01 26.62 30.00
C GLU A 7 -28.77 25.30 29.26
N ILE A 8 -27.65 25.20 28.55
CA ILE A 8 -27.08 23.89 28.23
C ILE A 8 -26.66 23.30 29.58
N PRO A 9 -27.32 22.23 30.08
CA PRO A 9 -26.99 21.69 31.39
C PRO A 9 -25.53 21.25 31.40
N PHE A 10 -24.77 21.57 32.44
CA PHE A 10 -23.35 21.18 32.60
C PHE A 10 -23.05 19.71 32.28
N ARG A 11 -24.05 18.84 32.42
CA ARG A 11 -23.99 17.43 32.05
C ARG A 11 -23.81 17.18 30.55
N TRP A 12 -24.37 18.01 29.68
CA TRP A 12 -24.19 17.93 28.23
C TRP A 12 -22.83 18.45 27.79
N VAL A 13 -22.34 19.54 28.38
CA VAL A 13 -20.96 20.04 28.15
C VAL A 13 -19.92 18.98 28.52
N LEU A 14 -20.15 18.23 29.60
CA LEU A 14 -19.29 17.14 30.02
C LEU A 14 -19.35 15.95 29.04
N ILE A 15 -20.54 15.62 28.51
CA ILE A 15 -20.73 14.57 27.50
C ILE A 15 -20.04 14.97 26.18
N ASP A 16 -20.19 16.22 25.73
CA ASP A 16 -19.52 16.72 24.52
C ASP A 16 -18.00 16.78 24.69
N LEU A 17 -17.50 17.20 25.85
CA LEU A 17 -16.07 17.15 26.19
C LEU A 17 -15.53 15.71 26.24
N LEU A 18 -16.29 14.77 26.83
CA LEU A 18 -15.94 13.36 26.87
C LEU A 18 -15.96 12.75 25.47
N TRP A 19 -16.99 13.01 24.67
CA TRP A 19 -17.12 12.55 23.29
C TRP A 19 -16.01 13.13 22.40
N SER A 20 -15.74 14.42 22.52
CA SER A 20 -14.68 15.10 21.77
C SER A 20 -13.29 14.56 22.18
N ARG A 21 -13.06 14.34 23.48
CA ARG A 21 -11.79 13.77 23.99
C ARG A 21 -11.62 12.29 23.61
N MET A 22 -12.68 11.48 23.60
CA MET A 22 -12.66 10.11 23.10
C MET A 22 -12.36 10.10 21.59
N SER A 23 -13.07 10.92 20.81
CA SER A 23 -12.83 11.01 19.35
C SER A 23 -11.41 11.48 19.00
N SER A 24 -10.83 12.39 19.79
CA SER A 24 -9.47 12.86 19.57
C SER A 24 -8.44 11.78 19.91
N ALA A 25 -8.66 11.03 21.00
CA ALA A 25 -7.77 9.94 21.39
C ALA A 25 -7.84 8.78 20.39
N ASP A 26 -9.03 8.40 19.94
CA ASP A 26 -9.22 7.34 18.94
C ASP A 26 -8.55 7.69 17.60
N VAL A 27 -8.63 8.96 17.19
CA VAL A 27 -7.93 9.45 15.99
C VAL A 27 -6.42 9.44 16.17
N GLU A 28 -5.91 9.86 17.33
CA GLU A 28 -4.48 9.90 17.61
C GLU A 28 -3.87 8.48 17.69
N ASP A 29 -4.58 7.54 18.33
CA ASP A 29 -4.21 6.13 18.37
C ASP A 29 -4.20 5.51 16.96
N PHE A 30 -5.20 5.83 16.14
CA PHE A 30 -5.24 5.38 14.74
C PHE A 30 -4.05 5.93 13.94
N ILE A 31 -3.73 7.22 14.07
CA ILE A 31 -2.57 7.84 13.39
C ILE A 31 -1.27 7.17 13.85
N GLN A 32 -1.14 6.89 15.14
CA GLN A 32 0.04 6.22 15.69
C GLN A 32 0.18 4.80 15.15
N GLN A 33 -0.90 4.02 15.12
CA GLN A 33 -0.89 2.68 14.54
C GLN A 33 -0.47 2.70 13.06
N ASN A 34 -1.01 3.62 12.25
CA ASN A 34 -0.65 3.74 10.84
C ASN A 34 0.84 4.11 10.67
N ARG A 35 1.39 4.93 11.56
CA ARG A 35 2.81 5.27 11.56
C ARG A 35 3.68 4.05 11.88
N ASP A 36 3.30 3.29 12.91
CA ASP A 36 4.03 2.09 13.32
C ASP A 36 4.00 1.02 12.22
N GLU A 37 2.86 0.86 11.53
CA GLU A 37 2.72 -0.01 10.37
C GLU A 37 3.61 0.46 9.22
N ALA A 38 3.63 1.75 8.90
CA ALA A 38 4.50 2.31 7.87
C ALA A 38 5.99 2.08 8.19
N GLU A 39 6.41 2.26 9.44
CA GLU A 39 7.78 1.98 9.88
C GLU A 39 8.10 0.47 9.79
N ARG A 40 7.16 -0.39 10.18
CA ARG A 40 7.29 -1.84 10.02
C ARG A 40 7.50 -2.22 8.56
N VAL A 41 6.80 -1.59 7.62
CA VAL A 41 6.98 -1.88 6.19
C VAL A 41 8.41 -1.63 5.73
N GLU A 42 9.09 -0.58 6.22
CA GLU A 42 10.48 -0.30 5.86
C GLU A 42 11.43 -1.45 6.20
N THR A 43 11.10 -2.26 7.22
CA THR A 43 11.90 -3.43 7.62
C THR A 43 11.87 -4.56 6.58
N PHE A 44 10.90 -4.57 5.66
CA PHE A 44 10.76 -5.61 4.64
C PHE A 44 11.64 -5.38 3.40
N ARG A 45 12.33 -4.25 3.30
CA ARG A 45 13.22 -3.97 2.18
C ARG A 45 14.38 -4.98 2.15
N GLY A 46 14.59 -5.61 1.00
CA GLY A 46 15.74 -6.48 0.80
C GLY A 46 17.03 -5.69 0.61
N TYR A 47 18.17 -6.20 1.07
CA TYR A 47 19.45 -5.47 0.92
C TYR A 47 19.84 -5.27 -0.56
N TRP A 48 19.49 -6.23 -1.42
CA TRP A 48 19.76 -6.20 -2.86
C TRP A 48 18.83 -5.27 -3.64
N GLU A 49 17.84 -4.69 -2.97
CA GLU A 49 16.76 -3.94 -3.59
C GLU A 49 17.16 -2.48 -3.78
N SER A 50 17.23 -2.06 -5.05
CA SER A 50 17.43 -0.65 -5.40
C SER A 50 16.19 0.18 -5.01
N TRP A 51 16.36 1.49 -4.86
CA TRP A 51 15.23 2.38 -4.54
C TRP A 51 14.10 2.30 -5.58
N LYS A 52 14.47 2.21 -6.87
CA LYS A 52 13.52 2.05 -7.99
C LYS A 52 12.67 0.78 -7.90
N HIS A 53 13.19 -0.29 -7.30
CA HIS A 53 12.41 -1.50 -7.01
C HIS A 53 11.60 -1.34 -5.72
N TRP A 54 12.24 -0.83 -4.66
CA TRP A 54 11.66 -0.80 -3.33
C TRP A 54 10.45 0.13 -3.26
N GLU A 55 10.53 1.33 -3.81
CA GLU A 55 9.47 2.34 -3.66
C GLU A 55 8.10 1.83 -4.20
N PRO A 56 8.01 1.27 -5.42
CA PRO A 56 6.74 0.70 -5.89
C PRO A 56 6.35 -0.59 -5.14
N ARG A 57 7.31 -1.40 -4.69
CA ARG A 57 7.00 -2.62 -3.90
C ARG A 57 6.49 -2.28 -2.51
N ARG A 58 7.03 -1.24 -1.88
CA ARG A 58 6.57 -0.69 -0.60
C ARG A 58 5.13 -0.22 -0.71
N GLU A 59 4.79 0.51 -1.77
CA GLU A 59 3.42 0.95 -2.04
C GLU A 59 2.48 -0.26 -2.22
N PHE A 60 2.93 -1.28 -2.95
CA PHE A 60 2.19 -2.54 -3.09
C PHE A 60 1.88 -3.17 -1.74
N ILE A 61 2.87 -3.23 -0.84
CA ILE A 61 2.69 -3.81 0.49
C ILE A 61 1.70 -2.98 1.30
N LEU A 62 1.91 -1.67 1.42
CA LEU A 62 1.06 -0.78 2.22
C LEU A 62 -0.41 -0.85 1.79
N ARG A 63 -0.66 -0.81 0.48
CA ARG A 63 -2.01 -0.84 -0.08
C ARG A 63 -2.78 -2.12 0.26
N ASN A 64 -2.09 -3.26 0.29
CA ASN A 64 -2.71 -4.57 0.45
C ASN A 64 -2.62 -5.07 1.89
N MET A 65 -1.90 -4.40 2.79
CA MET A 65 -1.61 -4.92 4.14
C MET A 65 -2.87 -5.17 4.97
N SER A 66 -3.92 -4.34 4.82
CA SER A 66 -5.20 -4.51 5.52
C SER A 66 -5.97 -5.76 5.12
N ASP A 67 -5.71 -6.30 3.93
CA ASP A 67 -6.43 -7.47 3.38
C ASP A 67 -5.81 -8.81 3.81
N PHE A 68 -4.67 -8.76 4.52
CA PHE A 68 -3.93 -9.95 4.96
C PHE A 68 -3.90 -10.00 6.48
N GLU A 69 -4.21 -11.17 7.02
CA GLU A 69 -4.09 -11.41 8.46
C GLU A 69 -2.62 -11.40 8.90
N SER A 70 -2.36 -11.23 10.20
CA SER A 70 -1.01 -11.17 10.76
C SER A 70 -0.14 -12.40 10.43
N GLY A 71 -0.75 -13.58 10.27
CA GLY A 71 -0.07 -14.81 9.86
C GLY A 71 0.15 -14.97 8.35
N GLN A 72 -0.35 -14.03 7.53
CA GLN A 72 -0.29 -14.07 6.07
C GLN A 72 0.65 -13.02 5.48
N VAL A 73 1.39 -12.28 6.32
CA VAL A 73 2.33 -11.24 5.88
C VAL A 73 3.37 -11.80 4.91
N ASP A 74 3.94 -12.99 5.18
CA ASP A 74 4.92 -13.62 4.29
C ASP A 74 4.35 -13.93 2.90
N HIS A 75 3.05 -14.21 2.81
CA HIS A 75 2.37 -14.42 1.55
C HIS A 75 2.24 -13.10 0.79
N LEU A 76 1.85 -12.01 1.46
CA LEU A 76 1.83 -10.67 0.86
C LEU A 76 3.22 -10.25 0.36
N LEU A 77 4.27 -10.46 1.17
CA LEU A 77 5.64 -10.14 0.78
C LEU A 77 6.06 -10.94 -0.45
N SER A 78 5.69 -12.22 -0.52
CA SER A 78 5.96 -13.07 -1.68
C SER A 78 5.24 -12.58 -2.95
N LEU A 79 3.96 -12.17 -2.84
CA LEU A 79 3.19 -11.59 -3.96
C LEU A 79 3.80 -10.25 -4.42
N SER A 80 4.23 -9.40 -3.49
CA SER A 80 4.92 -8.14 -3.80
C SER A 80 6.20 -8.36 -4.60
N MET A 81 6.96 -9.41 -4.27
CA MET A 81 8.17 -9.79 -4.99
C MET A 81 7.87 -10.37 -6.37
N VAL A 82 6.82 -11.20 -6.50
CA VAL A 82 6.38 -11.73 -7.80
C VAL A 82 6.03 -10.58 -8.74
N TRP A 83 5.26 -9.61 -8.25
CA TRP A 83 4.90 -8.42 -9.01
C TRP A 83 6.15 -7.62 -9.41
N ALA A 84 7.01 -7.26 -8.46
CA ALA A 84 8.23 -6.49 -8.72
C ALA A 84 9.16 -7.22 -9.72
N ASN A 85 9.39 -8.53 -9.54
CA ASN A 85 10.21 -9.32 -10.46
C ASN A 85 9.59 -9.39 -11.87
N ASN A 86 8.28 -9.44 -11.98
CA ASN A 86 7.62 -9.37 -13.28
C ASN A 86 7.82 -8.00 -13.95
N VAL A 87 7.61 -6.91 -13.21
CA VAL A 87 7.67 -5.53 -13.72
C VAL A 87 9.09 -5.09 -14.04
N PHE A 88 10.08 -5.42 -13.21
CA PHE A 88 11.43 -4.88 -13.32
C PHE A 88 12.47 -5.85 -13.84
N LEU A 89 12.21 -7.17 -13.76
CA LEU A 89 13.12 -8.20 -14.28
C LEU A 89 12.51 -9.01 -15.43
N GLY A 90 11.21 -8.83 -15.71
CA GLY A 90 10.54 -9.57 -16.76
C GLY A 90 10.35 -11.06 -16.42
N CYS A 91 10.40 -11.44 -15.14
CA CYS A 91 10.15 -12.83 -14.74
C CYS A 91 8.76 -13.28 -15.18
N ARG A 92 8.63 -14.55 -15.55
CA ARG A 92 7.38 -15.16 -16.02
C ARG A 92 6.85 -16.11 -14.96
N TYR A 93 5.53 -16.06 -14.78
CA TYR A 93 4.78 -16.91 -13.86
C TYR A 93 3.49 -17.35 -14.56
N SER A 94 2.64 -18.14 -13.89
CA SER A 94 1.34 -18.50 -14.44
C SER A 94 0.50 -17.25 -14.72
N SER A 95 -0.33 -17.29 -15.78
CA SER A 95 -1.18 -16.16 -16.15
C SER A 95 -2.11 -15.75 -15.03
N GLU A 96 -2.70 -16.72 -14.32
CA GLU A 96 -3.58 -16.51 -13.17
C GLU A 96 -2.88 -15.72 -12.05
N LEU A 97 -1.65 -16.09 -11.69
CA LEU A 97 -0.89 -15.40 -10.66
C LEU A 97 -0.54 -13.97 -11.09
N LEU A 98 -0.15 -13.78 -12.36
CA LEU A 98 0.18 -12.47 -12.89
C LEU A 98 -1.04 -11.54 -12.96
N GLU A 99 -2.20 -12.05 -13.33
CA GLU A 99 -3.45 -11.29 -13.34
C GLU A 99 -3.81 -10.83 -11.93
N ARG A 100 -3.73 -11.73 -10.96
CA ARG A 100 -3.96 -11.42 -9.55
C ARG A 100 -3.04 -10.31 -9.03
N VAL A 101 -1.72 -10.45 -9.19
CA VAL A 101 -0.79 -9.44 -8.66
C VAL A 101 -0.88 -8.11 -9.41
N LYS A 102 -1.29 -8.11 -10.69
CA LYS A 102 -1.57 -6.86 -11.41
C LYS A 102 -2.79 -6.14 -10.86
N ALA A 103 -3.86 -6.87 -10.54
CA ALA A 103 -5.04 -6.27 -9.90
C ALA A 103 -4.69 -5.67 -8.53
N MET A 104 -3.90 -6.37 -7.72
CA MET A 104 -3.40 -5.86 -6.43
C MET A 104 -2.54 -4.59 -6.54
N ALA A 105 -1.89 -4.40 -7.70
CA ALA A 105 -1.02 -3.26 -7.98
C ALA A 105 -1.71 -2.11 -8.73
N GLU A 106 -3.03 -2.18 -8.96
CA GLU A 106 -3.74 -1.20 -9.76
C GLU A 106 -3.53 0.23 -9.23
N GLY A 107 -3.06 1.16 -10.07
CA GLY A 107 -2.82 2.55 -9.66
C GLY A 107 -1.46 2.82 -9.01
N ILE A 108 -0.61 1.80 -8.83
CA ILE A 108 0.81 2.02 -8.49
C ILE A 108 1.54 2.50 -9.76
N VAL A 109 2.14 3.69 -9.69
CA VAL A 109 2.89 4.29 -10.80
C VAL A 109 4.34 3.81 -10.75
N VAL A 110 4.87 3.39 -11.90
CA VAL A 110 6.28 3.00 -12.07
C VAL A 110 6.89 3.87 -13.17
N ASP A 111 7.66 4.87 -12.77
CA ASP A 111 8.17 5.91 -13.69
C ASP A 111 9.13 5.38 -14.76
N GLU A 112 9.90 4.33 -14.45
CA GLU A 112 10.93 3.78 -15.34
C GLU A 112 10.83 2.25 -15.48
N ALA A 113 9.65 1.74 -15.83
CA ALA A 113 9.49 0.30 -16.10
C ALA A 113 10.36 -0.12 -17.31
N PRO A 114 11.24 -1.14 -17.19
CA PRO A 114 12.03 -1.61 -18.31
C PRO A 114 11.16 -2.16 -19.43
N ILE A 115 11.49 -1.83 -20.69
CA ILE A 115 10.83 -2.42 -21.85
C ILE A 115 11.50 -3.75 -22.18
N PHE A 116 10.88 -4.86 -21.80
CA PHE A 116 11.35 -6.19 -22.19
C PHE A 116 10.94 -6.50 -23.62
N LYS A 117 11.92 -6.52 -24.53
CA LYS A 117 11.72 -7.01 -25.89
C LYS A 117 12.04 -8.50 -25.96
N THR A 118 11.18 -9.27 -26.61
CA THR A 118 11.49 -10.67 -26.89
C THR A 118 12.57 -10.77 -27.98
N ARG A 119 13.30 -11.89 -28.03
CA ARG A 119 14.29 -12.14 -29.09
C ARG A 119 13.66 -11.98 -30.48
N ASP A 120 12.44 -12.48 -30.66
CA ASP A 120 11.74 -12.44 -31.95
C ASP A 120 11.33 -11.01 -32.36
N GLU A 121 11.01 -10.14 -31.39
CA GLU A 121 10.79 -8.71 -31.62
C GLU A 121 12.09 -7.97 -32.00
N ILE A 122 13.22 -8.38 -31.43
CA ILE A 122 14.53 -7.82 -31.81
C ILE A 122 14.89 -8.25 -33.23
N MET A 123 14.65 -9.52 -33.59
CA MET A 123 14.93 -10.07 -34.92
C MET A 123 14.05 -9.47 -36.02
N LYS A 124 12.77 -9.17 -35.74
CA LYS A 124 11.89 -8.48 -36.72
C LYS A 124 12.28 -7.04 -37.00
N ASN A 125 12.97 -6.39 -36.07
CA ASN A 125 13.40 -4.99 -36.18
C ASN A 125 14.83 -4.84 -36.73
N GLN A 126 15.51 -5.94 -37.08
CA GLN A 126 16.76 -5.85 -37.83
C GLN A 126 16.45 -5.49 -39.29
N PRO A 127 16.94 -4.35 -39.82
CA PRO A 127 16.89 -4.11 -41.25
C PRO A 127 17.64 -5.26 -41.95
N GLY A 128 16.96 -5.91 -42.90
CA GLY A 128 17.53 -7.00 -43.69
C GLY A 128 18.88 -6.58 -44.25
N ARG A 129 19.90 -7.39 -43.98
CA ARG A 129 21.24 -7.22 -44.52
C ARG A 129 21.31 -7.73 -45.95
#